data_AF-A0AA38LYK0-F1
#
_entry.id   AF-A0AA38LYK0-F1
#
_cell.length_a   1.000
_cell.length_b   1.000
_cell.length_c   1.000
_cell.angle_alpha   90.00
_cell.angle_beta   90.00
_cell.angle_gamma   90.00
#
_symmetry.space_group_name_H-M   'P 1'
#
loop_
_entity.id
_entity.type
_entity.pdbx_description
1 polymer ?
#
loop_
_entity_poly.entity_id
_entity_poly.type
_entity_poly.pdbx_seq_one_letter_code
_entity_poly.pdbx_strand_id
1 'polypeptide(L)'
;MALQRFKDEAEKAKINLSSQVETEINLPFIAMNENGPVNFSTKLSRSEFEKMTKDLVERTKHPVEDALKEAKLKATDVDQVLV
;
A
#
# COMPACT_ATOMS: atom_id res chain seq x y z
N MET A 1 13.69 9.63 -14.84
CA MET A 1 14.00 8.19 -14.78
C MET A 1 13.96 7.65 -13.34
N ALA A 2 14.56 8.33 -12.36
CA ALA A 2 14.51 7.92 -10.94
C ALA A 2 13.09 7.67 -10.41
N LEU A 3 12.15 8.60 -10.65
CA LEU A 3 10.77 8.48 -10.18
C LEU A 3 10.04 7.24 -10.75
N GLN A 4 10.31 6.85 -12.00
CA GLN A 4 9.67 5.68 -12.59
C GLN A 4 10.13 4.40 -11.88
N ARG A 5 11.45 4.23 -11.74
CA ARG A 5 12.03 3.09 -11.02
C ARG A 5 11.53 3.03 -9.57
N PHE A 6 11.39 4.19 -8.93
CA PHE A 6 10.85 4.27 -7.58
C PHE A 6 9.39 3.81 -7.53
N LYS A 7 8.56 4.20 -8.49
CA LYS A 7 7.18 3.71 -8.60
C LYS A 7 7.12 2.20 -8.83
N ASP A 8 7.95 1.67 -9.72
CA ASP A 8 7.96 0.25 -10.05
C ASP A 8 8.36 -0.61 -8.84
N GLU A 9 9.42 -0.22 -8.12
CA GLU A 9 9.82 -0.94 -6.89
C GLU A 9 8.83 -0.73 -5.74
N ALA A 10 8.19 0.43 -5.63
CA ALA A 10 7.13 0.65 -4.64
C ALA A 10 5.90 -0.23 -4.92
N GLU A 11 5.50 -0.40 -6.19
CA GLU A 11 4.41 -1.30 -6.56
C GLU A 11 4.75 -2.77 -6.26
N LYS A 12 5.98 -3.17 -6.58
CA LYS A 12 6.47 -4.52 -6.26
C LYS A 12 6.50 -4.75 -4.75
N ALA A 13 6.96 -3.79 -3.96
CA ALA A 13 6.95 -3.85 -2.51
C ALA A 13 5.53 -3.97 -1.94
N LYS A 14 4.58 -3.17 -2.44
CA LYS A 14 3.16 -3.28 -2.09
C LYS A 14 2.63 -4.69 -2.35
N ILE A 15 2.89 -5.26 -3.53
CA ILE A 15 2.43 -6.62 -3.88
C ILE A 15 3.06 -7.68 -2.97
N ASN A 16 4.36 -7.58 -2.72
CA ASN A 16 5.06 -8.51 -1.82
C ASN A 16 4.45 -8.47 -0.41
N LEU A 17 4.17 -7.27 0.11
CA LEU A 17 3.57 -7.09 1.44
C LEU A 17 2.15 -7.66 1.56
N SER A 18 1.42 -7.90 0.46
CA SER A 18 0.16 -8.65 0.49
C SER A 18 0.34 -10.10 0.93
N SER A 19 1.55 -10.67 0.80
CA SER A 19 1.87 -12.05 1.18
C SER A 19 2.92 -12.16 2.29
N GLN A 20 3.84 -11.19 2.39
CA GLN A 20 4.96 -11.16 3.32
C GLN A 20 4.77 -10.12 4.43
N VAL A 21 5.47 -10.31 5.56
CA VAL A 21 5.45 -9.38 6.71
C VAL A 21 6.46 -8.24 6.58
N GLU A 22 7.49 -8.41 5.77
CA GLU A 22 8.55 -7.45 5.49
C GLU A 22 8.99 -7.60 4.02
N THR A 23 9.42 -6.51 3.40
CA THR A 23 10.05 -6.51 2.08
C THR A 23 11.21 -5.51 2.04
N GLU A 24 12.21 -5.78 1.21
CA GLU A 24 13.35 -4.89 1.00
C GLU A 24 13.20 -4.17 -0.34
N ILE A 25 13.29 -2.84 -0.30
CA ILE A 25 13.26 -1.98 -1.49
C ILE A 25 14.71 -1.58 -1.77
N ASN A 26 15.24 -2.01 -2.91
CA ASN A 26 16.61 -1.72 -3.30
C ASN A 26 16.68 -1.10 -4.71
N LEU A 27 17.16 0.13 -4.77
CA LEU A 27 17.29 0.96 -5.97
C LEU A 27 18.74 1.43 -6.10
N PRO A 28 19.60 0.63 -6.73
CA PRO A 28 20.97 1.04 -7.01
C PRO A 28 20.99 2.08 -8.14
N PHE A 29 21.95 3.00 -8.06
CA PHE A 29 22.21 4.07 -9.04
C PHE A 29 20.95 4.89 -9.35
N ILE A 30 20.23 5.32 -8.31
CA ILE A 30 18.98 6.07 -8.47
C ILE A 30 19.23 7.53 -8.89
N ALA A 31 20.36 8.10 -8.47
CA ALA A 31 20.80 9.45 -8.79
C ALA A 31 22.33 9.55 -8.75
N MET A 32 22.87 10.70 -9.16
CA MET A 32 24.29 11.05 -9.06
C MET A 32 24.41 12.41 -8.38
N ASN A 33 25.22 12.49 -7.32
CA ASN A 33 25.54 13.74 -6.63
C ASN A 33 27.03 14.08 -6.77
N GLU A 34 27.46 15.19 -6.18
CA GLU A 34 28.87 15.63 -6.20
C GLU A 34 29.84 14.61 -5.58
N ASN A 35 29.33 13.70 -4.75
CA ASN A 35 30.10 12.65 -4.07
C ASN A 35 30.01 11.28 -4.77
N GLY A 36 29.28 11.16 -5.90
CA GLY A 36 29.15 9.93 -6.68
C GLY A 36 27.72 9.37 -6.82
N PRO A 37 27.58 8.08 -7.20
CA PRO A 37 26.27 7.45 -7.41
C PRO A 37 25.53 7.23 -6.09
N VAL A 38 24.26 7.58 -6.07
CA VAL A 38 23.36 7.39 -4.93
C VAL A 38 22.60 6.08 -5.09
N ASN A 39 22.59 5.28 -4.03
CA ASN A 39 21.78 4.08 -3.89
C ASN A 39 20.71 4.31 -2.82
N PHE A 40 19.54 3.73 -3.00
CA PHE A 40 18.49 3.71 -1.99
C PHE A 40 18.20 2.27 -1.59
N SER A 41 18.35 1.95 -0.30
CA SER A 41 17.90 0.67 0.26
C SER A 41 17.12 0.93 1.54
N THR A 42 15.96 0.32 1.68
CA THR A 42 15.18 0.34 2.92
C THR A 42 14.41 -0.97 3.09
N LYS A 43 14.15 -1.31 4.35
CA LYS A 43 13.17 -2.35 4.70
C LYS A 43 11.84 -1.69 5.01
N LEU A 44 10.75 -2.31 4.57
CA LEU A 44 9.39 -1.88 4.87
C LEU A 44 8.62 -3.07 5.44
N SER A 45 8.05 -2.90 6.62
CA SER A 45 7.16 -3.89 7.23
C SER A 45 5.72 -3.70 6.74
N ARG A 46 4.94 -4.79 6.77
CA ARG A 46 3.49 -4.74 6.51
C ARG A 46 2.79 -3.78 7.48
N SER A 47 3.18 -3.79 8.75
CA SER A 47 2.59 -2.91 9.77
C SER A 47 2.79 -1.42 9.48
N GLU A 48 3.98 -1.02 9.02
CA GLU A 48 4.22 0.38 8.67
C GLU A 48 3.49 0.74 7.37
N PHE A 49 3.44 -0.18 6.39
CA PHE A 49 2.66 0.03 5.17
C PHE A 49 1.14 0.19 5.45
N GLU A 50 0.57 -0.66 6.29
CA GLU A 50 -0.83 -0.56 6.73
C GLU A 50 -1.08 0.76 7.47
N LYS A 51 -0.15 1.20 8.32
CA LYS A 51 -0.23 2.49 9.00
C LYS A 51 -0.17 3.67 8.03
N MET A 52 0.68 3.61 7.01
CA MET A 52 0.81 4.63 5.96
C MET A 52 -0.42 4.73 5.06
N THR A 53 -1.20 3.66 4.94
CA THR A 53 -2.36 3.57 4.03
C THR A 53 -3.70 3.47 4.76
N LYS A 54 -3.69 3.54 6.09
CA LYS A 54 -4.87 3.36 6.94
C LYS A 54 -6.00 4.30 6.56
N ASP A 55 -5.70 5.57 6.30
CA ASP A 55 -6.70 6.56 5.90
C ASP A 55 -7.39 6.19 4.58
N LEU A 56 -6.66 5.60 3.63
CA LEU A 56 -7.23 5.15 2.35
C LEU A 56 -8.21 4.00 2.56
N VAL A 57 -7.90 3.06 3.46
CA VAL A 57 -8.78 1.93 3.80
C VAL A 57 -10.01 2.42 4.58
N GLU A 58 -9.84 3.31 5.55
CA GLU A 58 -10.98 3.87 6.29
C GLU A 58 -11.94 4.64 5.37
N ARG A 59 -11.42 5.30 4.34
CA ARG A 59 -12.24 5.97 3.31
C ARG A 59 -13.09 5.00 2.49
N THR A 60 -12.72 3.72 2.36
CA THR A 60 -13.56 2.73 1.66
C THR A 60 -14.70 2.21 2.53
N LYS A 61 -14.56 2.30 3.86
CA LYS A 61 -15.60 1.88 4.82
C LYS A 61 -16.85 2.76 4.74
N HIS A 62 -16.67 4.06 4.58
CA HIS A 62 -17.79 5.01 4.58
C HIS A 62 -18.82 4.74 3.46
N PRO A 63 -18.43 4.55 2.18
CA PRO A 63 -19.38 4.14 1.14
C PRO A 63 -20.11 2.83 1.42
N VAL A 64 -19.47 1.86 2.08
CA VAL A 64 -20.09 0.58 2.44
C VAL A 64 -21.15 0.78 3.52
N GLU A 65 -20.85 1.59 4.54
CA GLU A 65 -21.80 1.94 5.60
C GLU A 65 -23.00 2.73 5.07
N ASP A 66 -22.76 3.68 4.16
CA ASP A 66 -23.80 4.46 3.51
C ASP A 66 -24.72 3.56 2.66
N ALA A 67 -24.14 2.66 1.86
CA ALA A 67 -24.92 1.72 1.05
C ALA A 67 -25.80 0.80 1.91
N LEU A 68 -25.29 0.28 3.02
CA LEU A 68 -26.06 -0.52 3.98
C LEU A 68 -27.21 0.29 4.59
N LYS A 69 -26.93 1.55 4.97
CA LYS A 69 -27.93 2.45 5.53
C LYS A 69 -29.04 2.77 4.54
N GLU A 70 -28.71 3.04 3.29
CA GLU A 70 -29.69 3.29 2.21
C GLU A 70 -30.53 2.05 1.92
N ALA A 71 -29.91 0.86 1.95
CA ALA A 71 -30.60 -0.43 1.82
C ALA A 71 -31.42 -0.80 3.07
N LYS A 72 -31.28 -0.06 4.18
CA LYS A 72 -31.86 -0.37 5.50
C LYS A 72 -31.45 -1.76 6.02
N LEU A 73 -30.24 -2.18 5.68
CA LEU A 73 -29.63 -3.43 6.11
C LEU A 73 -28.59 -3.17 7.19
N LYS A 74 -28.44 -4.11 8.11
CA LYS A 74 -27.28 -4.21 8.99
C LYS A 74 -26.20 -5.06 8.31
N ALA A 75 -24.96 -4.91 8.76
CA ALA A 75 -23.87 -5.79 8.31
C ALA A 75 -24.16 -7.28 8.58
N THR A 76 -24.96 -7.59 9.60
CA THR A 76 -25.40 -8.95 9.93
C THR A 76 -26.41 -9.52 8.94
N ASP A 77 -27.04 -8.68 8.11
CA ASP A 77 -28.05 -9.08 7.14
C ASP A 77 -27.42 -9.41 5.78
N VAL A 78 -26.09 -9.32 5.65
CA VAL A 78 -25.34 -9.66 4.45
C VAL A 78 -24.96 -11.13 4.49
N ASP A 79 -25.53 -11.94 3.61
CA ASP A 79 -25.29 -13.38 3.56
C ASP A 79 -23.88 -13.75 3.06
N GLN A 80 -23.35 -12.97 2.12
CA GLN A 80 -22.04 -13.22 1.51
C GLN A 80 -21.35 -11.92 1.10
N VAL A 81 -20.04 -11.84 1.38
CA VAL A 81 -19.16 -10.77 0.88
C VAL A 81 -18.38 -11.30 -0.30
N LEU A 82 -18.42 -10.58 -1.43
CA LEU A 82 -17.60 -10.84 -2.61
C LEU A 82 -16.39 -9.89 -2.60
N VAL A 83 -15.21 -10.44 -2.86
CA VAL A 83 -13.91 -9.74 -2.84
C VAL A 83 -13.17 -9.91 -4.16
#